data_AF-A0A667YUZ1-F1
#
_entry.id   AF-A0A667YUZ1-F1
#
_cell.length_a   1.000
_cell.length_b   1.000
_cell.length_c   1.000
_cell.angle_alpha   90.00
_cell.angle_beta   90.00
_cell.angle_gamma   90.00
#
_symmetry.space_group_name_H-M   'P 1'
#
loop_
_entity.id
_entity.type
_entity.pdbx_description
1 polymer ?
#
loop_
_entity_poly.entity_id
_entity_poly.type
_entity_poly.pdbx_seq_one_letter_code
_entity_poly.pdbx_strand_id
1 'polypeptide(L)'
;QGGLKLRAQRTNTSTSTEIQTKKPDIGVGAGQDVPPEEPPAPHVLWDELMGLKELVLSLRGEAVHQRLTLRNLESRLRDGEQEAREQSRSIQSLQEEAQQHREELKAGQELLAELSSTVRSCRRQLEEQSKGTGGQITVKKSAELSALQSRLNASESQVDELRRKHTDDLKVAFSAGLTDSGSVGPFDDEVTLVFSKIISNVGQAFNQSSGVFTAPLRGLYFFSFTAADYLKGYMGLYLHRNSQPILFSLNLNDHGGYATAAGGLALELQRGDTVRLSLPASYRLYDDSRNFSIFSGFLLFPL
;
A
#
# COMPACT_ATOMS: atom_id res chain seq x y z
N GLN A 1 -33.99 -1.30 -42.56
CA GLN A 1 -33.87 -1.69 -43.98
C GLN A 1 -34.31 -3.15 -44.10
N GLY A 2 -35.27 -3.41 -45.01
CA GLY A 2 -35.66 -4.73 -45.58
C GLY A 2 -36.03 -5.85 -44.60
N GLY A 3 -37.24 -6.38 -44.53
CA GLY A 3 -38.39 -6.32 -45.41
C GLY A 3 -39.18 -7.63 -45.28
N LEU A 4 -40.50 -7.56 -45.52
CA LEU A 4 -41.31 -8.51 -46.31
C LEU A 4 -41.19 -10.01 -45.96
N LYS A 5 -42.21 -10.86 -45.89
CA LYS A 5 -43.63 -10.89 -46.29
C LYS A 5 -44.02 -12.35 -45.98
N LEU A 6 -45.29 -12.61 -45.66
CA LEU A 6 -46.08 -13.84 -45.92
C LEU A 6 -47.32 -13.68 -45.02
N ARG A 7 -48.53 -13.33 -45.45
CA ARG A 7 -49.39 -13.64 -46.61
C ARG A 7 -49.74 -15.12 -46.78
N ALA A 8 -50.87 -15.51 -46.17
CA ALA A 8 -52.01 -16.21 -46.79
C ALA A 8 -53.20 -16.05 -45.82
N GLN A 9 -54.32 -15.41 -46.16
CA GLN A 9 -55.45 -15.92 -46.98
C GLN A 9 -55.98 -17.26 -46.41
N ARG A 10 -57.27 -17.48 -46.14
CA ARG A 10 -58.50 -16.89 -46.69
C ARG A 10 -59.72 -17.47 -45.92
N THR A 11 -60.87 -16.78 -46.04
CA THR A 11 -62.27 -17.29 -46.11
C THR A 11 -62.88 -17.94 -44.85
N ASN A 12 -64.11 -17.74 -44.42
CA ASN A 12 -65.40 -17.29 -45.00
C ASN A 12 -66.29 -16.82 -43.81
N THR A 13 -66.94 -15.65 -43.82
CA THR A 13 -68.29 -15.36 -44.38
C THR A 13 -69.39 -16.37 -44.06
N SER A 14 -70.40 -15.92 -43.31
CA SER A 14 -71.83 -15.99 -43.67
C SER A 14 -72.63 -15.24 -42.59
N THR A 15 -73.04 -13.98 -42.76
CA THR A 15 -74.32 -13.54 -43.35
C THR A 15 -75.50 -14.47 -43.05
N SER A 16 -76.39 -14.00 -42.16
CA SER A 16 -77.79 -14.39 -42.13
C SER A 16 -78.61 -13.13 -42.39
N THR A 17 -79.23 -13.09 -43.57
CA THR A 17 -80.06 -11.98 -44.06
C THR A 17 -81.51 -12.35 -43.80
N GLU A 18 -82.18 -11.55 -42.99
CA GLU A 18 -83.59 -11.67 -42.61
C GLU A 18 -84.49 -11.27 -43.79
N ILE A 19 -85.47 -12.11 -44.10
CA ILE A 19 -86.36 -11.97 -45.26
C ILE A 19 -87.52 -11.04 -44.93
N GLN A 20 -87.69 -10.03 -45.80
CA GLN A 20 -88.76 -9.04 -45.85
C GLN A 20 -90.14 -9.67 -46.05
N THR A 21 -91.13 -9.20 -45.29
CA THR A 21 -92.56 -9.35 -45.60
C THR A 21 -93.16 -8.01 -46.05
N LYS A 22 -93.66 -8.08 -47.29
CA LYS A 22 -94.25 -7.13 -48.25
C LYS A 22 -95.26 -6.04 -47.79
N LYS A 23 -95.18 -4.93 -48.53
CA LYS A 23 -96.16 -3.85 -48.83
C LYS A 23 -97.43 -4.38 -49.52
N PRO A 24 -98.56 -3.64 -49.55
CA PRO A 24 -98.83 -2.86 -50.78
C PRO A 24 -99.59 -1.52 -50.62
N ASP A 25 -99.36 -0.63 -51.59
CA ASP A 25 -100.22 0.50 -52.00
C ASP A 25 -101.17 0.02 -53.11
N ILE A 26 -102.49 0.17 -52.96
CA ILE A 26 -103.54 0.21 -54.02
C ILE A 26 -104.72 0.97 -53.38
N GLY A 27 -105.29 2.07 -53.89
CA GLY A 27 -105.78 2.30 -55.24
C GLY A 27 -107.33 2.25 -55.20
N VAL A 28 -107.95 3.42 -55.38
CA VAL A 28 -109.41 3.67 -55.36
C VAL A 28 -110.11 2.91 -56.50
N GLY A 29 -111.30 2.36 -56.26
CA GLY A 29 -112.24 1.99 -57.33
C GLY A 29 -113.21 0.86 -56.98
N ALA A 30 -114.48 1.20 -56.76
CA ALA A 30 -115.60 0.26 -56.70
C ALA A 30 -115.92 -0.29 -58.11
N GLY A 31 -116.41 -1.53 -58.15
CA GLY A 31 -116.52 -2.35 -59.35
C GLY A 31 -117.72 -2.11 -60.26
N GLN A 32 -117.75 -2.91 -61.34
CA GLN A 32 -118.90 -3.29 -62.16
C GLN A 32 -118.64 -4.67 -62.80
N ASP A 33 -119.69 -5.50 -62.83
CA ASP A 33 -119.76 -6.94 -63.19
C ASP A 33 -119.64 -7.28 -64.69
N VAL A 34 -119.17 -8.50 -65.02
CA VAL A 34 -119.38 -9.24 -66.31
C VAL A 34 -119.32 -10.80 -66.08
N PRO A 35 -120.07 -11.68 -66.80
CA PRO A 35 -120.67 -12.95 -66.30
C PRO A 35 -120.12 -14.27 -66.96
N PRO A 36 -120.83 -15.46 -67.03
CA PRO A 36 -120.36 -16.74 -66.43
C PRO A 36 -120.10 -17.96 -67.37
N GLU A 37 -119.59 -19.06 -66.78
CA GLU A 37 -118.99 -20.32 -67.28
C GLU A 37 -119.93 -21.56 -67.54
N GLU A 38 -119.37 -22.60 -68.21
CA GLU A 38 -119.86 -24.01 -68.33
C GLU A 38 -118.77 -25.06 -67.92
N PRO A 39 -119.09 -26.34 -67.55
CA PRO A 39 -118.15 -27.30 -66.92
C PRO A 39 -117.64 -28.52 -67.78
N PRO A 40 -116.53 -29.24 -67.40
CA PRO A 40 -115.91 -30.36 -68.16
C PRO A 40 -115.83 -31.78 -67.47
N ALA A 41 -115.15 -32.77 -68.08
CA ALA A 41 -115.37 -34.24 -68.02
C ALA A 41 -114.27 -35.15 -67.32
N PRO A 42 -114.49 -36.48 -67.05
CA PRO A 42 -113.88 -37.31 -65.96
C PRO A 42 -112.47 -37.95 -66.05
N HIS A 43 -111.72 -37.88 -67.15
CA HIS A 43 -110.42 -38.61 -67.30
C HIS A 43 -109.26 -38.00 -66.49
N VAL A 44 -109.43 -36.76 -66.02
CA VAL A 44 -108.45 -35.98 -65.26
C VAL A 44 -108.20 -36.57 -63.85
N LEU A 45 -109.18 -37.28 -63.27
CA LEU A 45 -109.12 -37.78 -61.89
C LEU A 45 -108.16 -38.97 -61.68
N TRP A 46 -107.90 -39.80 -62.70
CA TRP A 46 -107.04 -40.99 -62.55
C TRP A 46 -105.54 -40.67 -62.62
N ASP A 47 -105.17 -39.68 -63.43
CA ASP A 47 -103.79 -39.19 -63.52
C ASP A 47 -103.37 -38.50 -62.21
N GLU A 48 -104.30 -37.81 -61.54
CA GLU A 48 -104.07 -37.20 -60.22
C GLU A 48 -103.77 -38.26 -59.14
N LEU A 49 -104.47 -39.40 -59.13
CA LEU A 49 -104.27 -40.46 -58.14
C LEU A 49 -102.90 -41.14 -58.29
N MET A 50 -102.47 -41.38 -59.53
CA MET A 50 -101.16 -41.98 -59.82
C MET A 50 -100.00 -41.03 -59.49
N GLY A 51 -100.16 -39.73 -59.77
CA GLY A 51 -99.22 -38.69 -59.33
C GLY A 51 -99.07 -38.66 -57.81
N LEU A 52 -100.16 -38.85 -57.06
CA LEU A 52 -100.13 -38.89 -55.60
C LEU A 52 -99.31 -40.09 -55.07
N LYS A 53 -99.44 -41.26 -55.70
CA LYS A 53 -98.71 -42.48 -55.29
C LYS A 53 -97.20 -42.36 -55.50
N GLU A 54 -96.77 -41.78 -56.62
CA GLU A 54 -95.35 -41.51 -56.87
C GLU A 54 -94.78 -40.48 -55.90
N LEU A 55 -95.55 -39.43 -55.59
CA LEU A 55 -95.17 -38.43 -54.59
C LEU A 55 -94.97 -39.06 -53.21
N VAL A 56 -95.87 -39.95 -52.79
CA VAL A 56 -95.76 -40.68 -51.51
C VAL A 56 -94.53 -41.59 -51.46
N LEU A 57 -94.19 -42.27 -52.56
CA LEU A 57 -92.98 -43.10 -52.64
C LEU A 57 -91.69 -42.26 -52.60
N SER A 58 -91.68 -41.11 -53.29
CA SER A 58 -90.56 -40.15 -53.24
C SER A 58 -90.37 -39.60 -51.83
N LEU A 59 -91.44 -39.15 -51.19
CA LEU A 59 -91.42 -38.65 -49.81
C LEU A 59 -90.93 -39.72 -48.82
N ARG A 60 -91.28 -40.99 -49.03
CA ARG A 60 -90.77 -42.10 -48.22
C ARG A 60 -89.27 -42.34 -48.45
N GLY A 61 -88.79 -42.21 -49.68
CA GLY A 61 -87.36 -42.27 -50.01
C GLY A 61 -86.56 -41.14 -49.38
N GLU A 62 -87.08 -39.91 -49.45
CA GLU A 62 -86.50 -38.74 -48.79
C GLU A 62 -86.48 -38.87 -47.26
N ALA A 63 -87.56 -39.37 -46.65
CA ALA A 63 -87.62 -39.61 -45.21
C ALA A 63 -86.59 -40.66 -44.76
N VAL A 64 -86.37 -41.71 -45.55
CA VAL A 64 -85.32 -42.72 -45.28
C VAL A 64 -83.93 -42.11 -45.45
N HIS A 65 -83.71 -41.29 -46.48
CA HIS A 65 -82.46 -40.59 -46.70
C HIS A 65 -82.14 -39.62 -45.56
N GLN A 66 -83.10 -38.80 -45.12
CA GLN A 66 -82.99 -37.92 -43.96
C GLN A 66 -82.66 -38.69 -42.68
N ARG A 67 -83.23 -39.88 -42.49
CA ARG A 67 -82.93 -40.72 -41.33
C ARG A 67 -81.50 -41.26 -41.36
N LEU A 68 -80.98 -41.60 -42.54
CA LEU A 68 -79.58 -42.03 -42.73
C LEU A 68 -78.59 -40.87 -42.52
N THR A 69 -78.90 -39.68 -43.02
CA THR A 69 -78.05 -38.50 -42.82
C THR A 69 -78.03 -38.06 -41.37
N LEU A 70 -79.18 -38.07 -40.67
CA LEU A 70 -79.25 -37.84 -39.23
C LEU A 70 -78.40 -38.85 -38.46
N ARG A 71 -78.49 -40.15 -38.79
CA ARG A 71 -77.67 -41.17 -38.13
C ARG A 71 -76.17 -40.99 -38.35
N ASN A 72 -75.75 -40.56 -39.54
CA ASN A 72 -74.35 -40.25 -39.83
C ASN A 72 -73.87 -39.01 -39.05
N LEU A 73 -74.68 -37.95 -39.02
CA LEU A 73 -74.39 -36.74 -38.25
C LEU A 73 -74.32 -37.02 -36.75
N GLU A 74 -75.21 -37.85 -36.22
CA GLU A 74 -75.18 -38.31 -34.83
C GLU A 74 -73.92 -39.13 -34.51
N SER A 75 -73.40 -39.92 -35.46
CA SER A 75 -72.12 -40.64 -35.27
C SER A 75 -70.97 -39.65 -35.19
N ARG A 76 -70.88 -38.72 -36.15
CA ARG A 76 -69.83 -37.69 -36.18
C ARG A 76 -69.87 -36.77 -34.96
N LEU A 77 -71.07 -36.46 -34.46
CA LEU A 77 -71.25 -35.71 -33.22
C LEU A 77 -70.74 -36.50 -32.01
N ARG A 78 -71.03 -37.80 -31.91
CA ARG A 78 -70.51 -38.66 -30.84
C ARG A 78 -68.99 -38.76 -30.86
N ASP A 79 -68.39 -38.95 -32.04
CA ASP A 79 -66.95 -39.02 -32.21
C ASP A 79 -66.30 -37.67 -31.82
N GLY A 80 -66.86 -36.56 -32.29
CA GLY A 80 -66.39 -35.21 -31.93
C GLY A 80 -66.56 -34.87 -30.45
N GLU A 81 -67.64 -35.31 -29.80
CA GLU A 81 -67.80 -35.19 -28.35
C GLU A 81 -66.76 -36.01 -27.57
N GLN A 82 -66.42 -37.20 -28.06
CA GLN A 82 -65.40 -38.04 -27.44
C GLN A 82 -64.01 -37.39 -27.58
N GLU A 83 -63.66 -36.89 -28.77
CA GLU A 83 -62.41 -36.14 -29.00
C GLU A 83 -62.35 -34.89 -28.10
N ALA A 84 -63.45 -34.14 -27.97
CA ALA A 84 -63.50 -32.98 -27.09
C ALA A 84 -63.33 -33.35 -25.60
N ARG A 85 -63.88 -34.50 -25.17
CA ARG A 85 -63.65 -35.03 -23.81
C ARG A 85 -62.20 -35.44 -23.59
N GLU A 86 -61.58 -36.08 -24.59
CA GLU A 86 -60.16 -36.46 -24.54
C GLU A 86 -59.24 -35.23 -24.51
N GLN A 87 -59.52 -34.23 -25.35
CA GLN A 87 -58.81 -32.94 -25.32
C GLN A 87 -58.98 -32.22 -23.97
N SER A 88 -60.19 -32.24 -23.40
CA SER A 88 -60.45 -31.63 -22.09
C SER A 88 -59.65 -32.31 -20.98
N ARG A 89 -59.52 -33.64 -21.02
CA ARG A 89 -58.68 -34.39 -20.07
C ARG A 89 -57.19 -34.06 -20.24
N SER A 90 -56.71 -33.93 -21.48
CA SER A 90 -55.32 -33.56 -21.77
C SER A 90 -54.99 -32.12 -21.32
N ILE A 91 -55.91 -31.18 -21.55
CA ILE A 91 -55.76 -29.80 -21.05
C ILE A 91 -55.70 -29.79 -19.52
N GLN A 92 -56.52 -30.61 -18.85
CA GLN A 92 -56.52 -30.71 -17.40
C GLN A 92 -55.19 -31.25 -16.86
N SER A 93 -54.62 -32.30 -17.47
CA SER A 93 -53.31 -32.83 -17.03
C SER A 93 -52.18 -31.83 -17.26
N LEU A 94 -52.17 -31.13 -18.41
CA LEU A 94 -51.18 -30.08 -18.69
C LEU A 94 -51.32 -28.88 -17.73
N GLN A 95 -52.52 -28.56 -17.28
CA GLN A 95 -52.75 -27.54 -16.25
C GLN A 95 -52.17 -27.96 -14.90
N GLU A 96 -52.34 -29.23 -14.51
CA GLU A 96 -51.77 -29.79 -13.29
C GLU A 96 -50.22 -29.76 -13.33
N GLU A 97 -49.61 -30.20 -14.43
CA GLU A 97 -48.15 -30.12 -14.62
C GLU A 97 -47.62 -28.67 -14.61
N ALA A 98 -48.33 -27.75 -15.27
CA ALA A 98 -47.96 -26.34 -15.27
C ALA A 98 -48.09 -25.70 -13.87
N GLN A 99 -49.04 -26.15 -13.06
CA GLN A 99 -49.19 -25.71 -11.69
C GLN A 99 -48.04 -26.23 -10.81
N GLN A 100 -47.68 -27.51 -10.98
CA GLN A 100 -46.55 -28.12 -10.27
C GLN A 100 -45.23 -27.39 -10.58
N HIS A 101 -44.92 -27.13 -11.86
CA HIS A 101 -43.72 -26.38 -12.22
C HIS A 101 -43.71 -24.93 -11.69
N ARG A 102 -44.88 -24.28 -11.57
CA ARG A 102 -44.97 -22.96 -10.94
C ARG A 102 -44.65 -23.00 -9.45
N GLU A 103 -45.06 -24.05 -8.75
CA GLU A 103 -44.73 -24.24 -7.34
C GLU A 103 -43.24 -24.52 -7.13
N GLU A 104 -42.63 -25.36 -7.97
CA GLU A 104 -41.18 -25.61 -7.98
C GLU A 104 -40.39 -24.32 -8.25
N LEU A 105 -40.84 -23.50 -9.21
CA LEU A 105 -40.20 -22.22 -9.52
C LEU A 105 -40.28 -21.25 -8.35
N LYS A 106 -41.42 -21.19 -7.64
CA LYS A 106 -41.59 -20.35 -6.45
C LYS A 106 -40.66 -20.80 -5.32
N ALA A 107 -40.60 -22.11 -5.03
CA ALA A 107 -39.70 -22.65 -4.02
C ALA A 107 -38.22 -22.36 -4.35
N GLY A 108 -37.84 -22.45 -5.63
CA GLY A 108 -36.50 -22.08 -6.09
C GLY A 108 -36.18 -20.60 -5.91
N GLN A 109 -37.15 -19.70 -6.11
CA GLN A 109 -36.98 -18.26 -5.89
C GLN A 109 -36.79 -17.91 -4.40
N GLU A 110 -37.50 -18.59 -3.50
CA GLU A 110 -37.35 -18.41 -2.05
C GLU A 110 -35.95 -18.82 -1.57
N LEU A 111 -35.45 -19.98 -2.01
CA LEU A 111 -34.10 -20.44 -1.71
C LEU A 111 -33.02 -19.48 -2.24
N LEU A 112 -33.19 -18.95 -3.46
CA LEU A 112 -32.28 -17.94 -4.02
C LEU A 112 -32.31 -16.64 -3.21
N ALA A 113 -33.48 -16.20 -2.75
CA ALA A 113 -33.60 -15.02 -1.89
C ALA A 113 -32.89 -15.23 -0.56
N GLU A 114 -33.05 -16.40 0.06
CA GLU A 114 -32.37 -16.76 1.31
C GLU A 114 -30.85 -16.83 1.13
N LEU A 115 -30.36 -17.52 0.09
CA LEU A 115 -28.94 -17.59 -0.23
C LEU A 115 -28.34 -16.20 -0.52
N SER A 116 -29.07 -15.33 -1.22
CA SER A 116 -28.62 -13.95 -1.45
C SER A 116 -28.46 -13.17 -0.14
N SER A 117 -29.30 -13.46 0.86
CA SER A 117 -29.28 -12.78 2.15
C SER A 117 -28.11 -13.23 3.02
N THR A 118 -27.82 -14.53 3.01
CA THR A 118 -26.67 -15.10 3.72
C THR A 118 -25.36 -14.64 3.10
N VAL A 119 -25.26 -14.62 1.76
CA VAL A 119 -24.10 -14.07 1.05
C VAL A 119 -23.89 -12.59 1.38
N ARG A 120 -24.96 -11.78 1.41
CA ARG A 120 -24.88 -10.36 1.80
C ARG A 120 -24.41 -10.17 3.25
N SER A 121 -24.91 -10.99 4.17
CA SER A 121 -24.53 -10.97 5.58
C SER A 121 -23.05 -11.35 5.78
N CYS A 122 -22.63 -12.46 5.17
CA CYS A 122 -21.27 -12.97 5.24
C CYS A 122 -20.27 -11.95 4.64
N ARG A 123 -20.63 -11.31 3.53
CA ARG A 123 -19.84 -10.22 2.94
C ARG A 123 -19.67 -9.03 3.88
N ARG A 124 -20.73 -8.59 4.57
CA ARG A 124 -20.61 -7.48 5.55
C ARG A 124 -19.67 -7.83 6.69
N GLN A 125 -19.78 -9.04 7.25
CA GLN A 125 -18.89 -9.49 8.33
C GLN A 125 -17.41 -9.48 7.91
N LEU A 126 -17.12 -9.93 6.69
CA LEU A 126 -15.76 -9.94 6.15
C LEU A 126 -15.21 -8.51 5.94
N GLU A 127 -16.02 -7.61 5.40
CA GLU A 127 -15.65 -6.20 5.20
C GLU A 127 -15.42 -5.45 6.53
N GLU A 128 -16.17 -5.80 7.57
CA GLU A 128 -16.06 -5.20 8.91
C GLU A 128 -14.82 -5.68 9.66
N GLN A 129 -14.49 -6.98 9.57
CA GLN A 129 -13.24 -7.53 10.11
C GLN A 129 -11.99 -6.97 9.40
N SER A 130 -12.07 -6.77 8.08
CA SER A 130 -11.01 -6.15 7.28
C SER A 130 -10.70 -4.70 7.68
N LYS A 131 -11.73 -3.88 7.89
CA LYS A 131 -11.56 -2.48 8.31
C LYS A 131 -10.99 -2.34 9.71
N GLY A 132 -11.39 -3.20 10.65
CA GLY A 132 -10.93 -3.17 12.04
C GLY A 132 -9.44 -3.53 12.20
N THR A 133 -8.96 -4.53 11.46
CA THR A 133 -7.57 -4.99 11.56
C THR A 133 -6.57 -4.09 10.83
N GLY A 134 -6.93 -3.58 9.64
CA GLY A 134 -6.04 -2.69 8.86
C GLY A 134 -5.75 -1.35 9.55
N GLY A 135 -6.76 -0.73 10.16
CA GLY A 135 -6.63 0.54 10.89
C GLY A 135 -5.80 0.43 12.17
N GLN A 136 -5.99 -0.65 12.95
CA GLN A 136 -5.21 -0.84 14.18
C GLN A 136 -3.74 -1.13 13.90
N ILE A 137 -3.42 -1.92 12.87
CA ILE A 137 -2.04 -2.26 12.51
C ILE A 137 -1.27 -1.03 12.01
N THR A 138 -1.91 -0.17 11.22
CA THR A 138 -1.26 1.04 10.68
C THR A 138 -0.99 2.07 11.77
N VAL A 139 -1.97 2.35 12.64
CA VAL A 139 -1.79 3.30 13.75
C VAL A 139 -0.75 2.78 14.74
N LYS A 140 -0.81 1.50 15.13
CA LYS A 140 0.15 0.91 16.07
C LYS A 140 1.58 0.92 15.52
N LYS A 141 1.77 0.54 14.25
CA LYS A 141 3.09 0.66 13.59
C LYS A 141 3.57 2.10 13.48
N SER A 142 2.70 3.07 13.18
CA SER A 142 3.11 4.48 13.12
C SER A 142 3.55 5.04 14.48
N ALA A 143 2.91 4.61 15.57
CA ALA A 143 3.27 5.01 16.94
C ALA A 143 4.58 4.34 17.38
N GLU A 144 4.80 3.07 17.02
CA GLU A 144 6.06 2.37 17.28
C GLU A 144 7.23 2.99 16.49
N LEU A 145 7.00 3.36 15.23
CA LEU A 145 8.02 4.02 14.40
C LEU A 145 8.39 5.41 14.94
N SER A 146 7.41 6.21 15.38
CA SER A 146 7.69 7.53 15.96
C SER A 146 8.43 7.41 17.30
N ALA A 147 8.07 6.43 18.13
CA ALA A 147 8.76 6.15 19.38
C ALA A 147 10.21 5.67 19.15
N LEU A 148 10.43 4.79 18.18
CA LEU A 148 11.78 4.33 17.80
C LEU A 148 12.63 5.46 17.23
N GLN A 149 12.05 6.29 16.35
CA GLN A 149 12.75 7.44 15.78
C GLN A 149 13.15 8.45 16.86
N SER A 150 12.28 8.70 17.84
CA SER A 150 12.58 9.57 18.98
C SER A 150 13.72 8.99 19.83
N ARG A 151 13.71 7.67 20.09
CA ARG A 151 14.78 6.97 20.81
C ARG A 151 16.11 6.99 20.04
N LEU A 152 16.07 6.84 18.73
CA LEU A 152 17.26 6.88 17.88
C LEU A 152 17.90 8.28 17.93
N ASN A 153 17.10 9.33 17.75
CA ASN A 153 17.58 10.72 17.82
C ASN A 153 18.15 11.06 19.20
N ALA A 154 17.50 10.58 20.27
CA ALA A 154 18.00 10.76 21.64
C ALA A 154 19.33 10.03 21.87
N SER A 155 19.44 8.79 21.38
CA SER A 155 20.67 7.99 21.48
C SER A 155 21.81 8.61 20.66
N GLU A 156 21.52 9.11 19.46
CA GLU A 156 22.50 9.79 18.60
C GLU A 156 23.04 11.05 19.27
N SER A 157 22.14 11.87 19.84
CA SER A 157 22.52 13.04 20.63
C SER A 157 23.41 12.69 21.82
N GLN A 158 23.09 11.59 22.53
CA GLN A 158 23.89 11.12 23.66
C GLN A 158 25.28 10.62 23.22
N VAL A 159 25.39 9.95 22.08
CA VAL A 159 26.67 9.51 21.52
C VAL A 159 27.53 10.71 21.14
N ASP A 160 26.96 11.73 20.52
CA ASP A 160 27.70 12.94 20.16
C ASP A 160 28.16 13.74 21.39
N GLU A 161 27.34 13.80 22.43
CA GLU A 161 27.74 14.41 23.71
C GLU A 161 28.90 13.65 24.36
N LEU A 162 28.85 12.31 24.38
CA LEU A 162 29.91 11.47 24.91
C LEU A 162 31.21 11.64 24.11
N ARG A 163 31.13 11.71 22.77
CA ARG A 163 32.30 11.95 21.91
C ARG A 163 32.94 13.30 22.19
N ARG A 164 32.14 14.35 22.38
CA ARG A 164 32.65 15.69 22.75
C ARG A 164 33.35 15.68 24.09
N LYS A 165 32.72 15.11 25.13
CA LYS A 165 33.34 14.99 26.46
C LYS A 165 34.65 14.20 26.41
N HIS A 166 34.67 13.08 25.68
CA HIS A 166 35.88 12.30 25.50
C HIS A 166 36.99 13.07 24.78
N THR A 167 36.65 13.95 23.83
CA THR A 167 37.64 14.77 23.11
C THR A 167 38.23 15.86 23.99
N ASP A 168 37.43 16.46 24.88
CA ASP A 168 37.91 17.44 25.84
C ASP A 168 38.87 16.83 26.87
N ASP A 169 38.65 15.57 27.27
CA ASP A 169 39.55 14.82 28.16
C ASP A 169 40.89 14.42 27.49
N LEU A 170 40.98 14.51 26.16
CA LEU A 170 42.18 14.16 25.38
C LEU A 170 43.08 15.35 25.06
N LYS A 171 42.72 16.57 25.50
CA LYS A 171 43.53 17.77 25.27
C LYS A 171 44.75 17.75 26.19
N VAL A 172 45.94 17.68 25.59
CA VAL A 172 47.22 17.66 26.31
C VAL A 172 48.12 18.72 25.72
N ALA A 173 48.52 19.70 26.53
CA ALA A 173 49.49 20.72 26.14
C ALA A 173 50.14 21.32 27.39
N PHE A 174 51.45 21.53 27.35
CA PHE A 174 52.17 22.23 28.40
C PHE A 174 53.17 23.22 27.81
N SER A 175 53.49 24.23 28.61
CA SER A 175 54.60 25.15 28.38
C SER A 175 55.12 25.58 29.74
N ALA A 176 56.44 25.48 29.93
CA ALA A 176 57.09 25.81 31.18
C ALA A 176 58.42 26.53 30.93
N GLY A 177 58.71 27.56 31.73
CA GLY A 177 60.01 28.23 31.79
C GLY A 177 60.94 27.57 32.81
N LEU A 178 62.26 27.72 32.63
CA LEU A 178 63.25 26.98 33.40
C LEU A 178 63.30 27.42 34.87
N THR A 179 63.73 28.64 35.15
CA THR A 179 63.88 29.17 36.52
C THR A 179 64.06 30.69 36.52
N ASP A 180 63.97 31.33 37.69
CA ASP A 180 64.34 32.74 37.88
C ASP A 180 65.68 32.92 38.60
N SER A 181 66.44 31.83 38.78
CA SER A 181 67.69 31.81 39.55
C SER A 181 68.94 32.28 38.78
N GLY A 182 68.82 32.66 37.52
CA GLY A 182 69.95 33.03 36.68
C GLY A 182 70.66 31.79 36.12
N SER A 183 71.92 31.60 36.51
CA SER A 183 72.78 30.52 36.02
C SER A 183 72.30 29.14 36.49
N VAL A 184 72.18 28.19 35.56
CA VAL A 184 71.89 26.78 35.82
C VAL A 184 73.05 25.94 35.32
N GLY A 185 73.73 25.25 36.25
CA GLY A 185 75.01 24.60 35.99
C GLY A 185 76.20 25.58 36.00
N PRO A 186 77.41 25.12 35.63
CA PRO A 186 77.72 23.74 35.28
C PRO A 186 77.60 22.77 36.46
N PHE A 187 77.22 21.54 36.16
CA PHE A 187 77.18 20.42 37.11
C PHE A 187 78.26 19.39 36.76
N ASP A 188 78.67 18.59 37.73
CA ASP A 188 79.67 17.53 37.53
C ASP A 188 79.12 16.37 36.68
N ASP A 189 77.81 16.11 36.79
CA ASP A 189 77.09 15.05 36.07
C ASP A 189 75.95 15.64 35.22
N GLU A 190 75.36 14.82 34.34
CA GLU A 190 74.13 15.19 33.63
C GLU A 190 72.97 15.37 34.63
N VAL A 191 72.26 16.49 34.55
CA VAL A 191 71.14 16.81 35.44
C VAL A 191 69.86 17.02 34.64
N THR A 192 68.75 16.39 35.06
CA THR A 192 67.42 16.70 34.52
C THR A 192 67.08 18.17 34.79
N LEU A 193 66.72 18.91 33.74
CA LEU A 193 66.30 20.29 33.87
C LEU A 193 64.88 20.35 34.44
N VAL A 194 64.73 20.99 35.59
CA VAL A 194 63.43 21.21 36.24
C VAL A 194 62.88 22.56 35.79
N PHE A 195 61.90 22.56 34.89
CA PHE A 195 61.22 23.77 34.44
C PHE A 195 60.16 24.18 35.46
N SER A 196 60.56 25.04 36.40
CA SER A 196 59.78 25.38 37.58
C SER A 196 58.77 26.49 37.36
N LYS A 197 58.62 27.05 36.15
CA LYS A 197 57.65 28.13 35.87
C LYS A 197 56.56 27.64 34.93
N ILE A 198 55.42 27.22 35.46
CA ILE A 198 54.30 26.76 34.63
C ILE A 198 53.63 27.95 33.94
N ILE A 199 53.63 27.94 32.61
CA ILE A 199 52.89 28.87 31.76
C ILE A 199 51.54 28.26 31.40
N SER A 200 51.52 26.98 31.03
CA SER A 200 50.30 26.19 30.78
C SER A 200 50.57 24.70 31.04
N ASN A 201 49.55 23.96 31.50
CA ASN A 201 49.62 22.51 31.75
C ASN A 201 48.25 21.83 31.59
N VAL A 202 47.66 21.96 30.42
CA VAL A 202 46.38 21.33 30.05
C VAL A 202 46.58 19.81 29.99
N GLY A 203 45.70 19.06 30.66
CA GLY A 203 45.82 17.61 30.82
C GLY A 203 46.79 17.18 31.92
N GLN A 204 47.47 18.11 32.60
CA GLN A 204 48.34 17.85 33.77
C GLN A 204 49.40 16.75 33.53
N ALA A 205 49.89 16.65 32.29
CA ALA A 205 50.84 15.63 31.86
C ALA A 205 52.30 16.03 32.13
N PHE A 206 52.57 17.30 32.42
CA PHE A 206 53.90 17.79 32.80
C PHE A 206 54.02 17.94 34.32
N ASN A 207 55.08 17.35 34.90
CA ASN A 207 55.35 17.43 36.32
C ASN A 207 56.44 18.49 36.60
N GLN A 208 56.00 19.63 37.14
CA GLN A 208 56.84 20.79 37.45
C GLN A 208 57.98 20.49 38.44
N SER A 209 57.79 19.55 39.37
CA SER A 209 58.80 19.22 40.38
C SER A 209 59.94 18.36 39.83
N SER A 210 59.71 17.67 38.71
CA SER A 210 60.70 16.77 38.08
C SER A 210 61.19 17.26 36.71
N GLY A 211 60.46 18.17 36.07
CA GLY A 211 60.75 18.60 34.69
C GLY A 211 60.36 17.56 33.62
N VAL A 212 59.53 16.57 33.99
CA VAL A 212 59.21 15.41 33.15
C VAL A 212 57.78 15.50 32.62
N PHE A 213 57.63 15.37 31.31
CA PHE A 213 56.35 15.09 30.66
C PHE A 213 56.09 13.58 30.66
N THR A 214 54.88 13.14 31.00
CA THR A 214 54.45 11.74 30.89
C THR A 214 53.23 11.64 29.99
N ALA A 215 53.32 10.85 28.92
CA ALA A 215 52.24 10.70 27.95
C ALA A 215 51.00 10.04 28.61
N PRO A 216 49.84 10.73 28.71
CA PRO A 216 48.65 10.15 29.35
C PRO A 216 47.95 9.11 28.47
N LEU A 217 48.16 9.14 27.16
CA LEU A 217 47.63 8.20 26.17
C LEU A 217 48.59 8.03 24.99
N ARG A 218 48.34 7.01 24.17
CA ARG A 218 49.09 6.78 22.93
C ARG A 218 48.73 7.83 21.88
N GLY A 219 49.74 8.44 21.27
CA GLY A 219 49.52 9.44 20.23
C GLY A 219 50.80 10.02 19.66
N LEU A 220 50.65 10.91 18.68
CA LEU A 220 51.74 11.72 18.14
C LEU A 220 51.79 13.05 18.88
N TYR A 221 52.93 13.36 19.49
CA TYR A 221 53.15 14.58 20.26
C TYR A 221 54.21 15.43 19.57
N PHE A 222 54.08 16.75 19.65
CA PHE A 222 55.13 17.68 19.25
C PHE A 222 55.75 18.31 20.48
N PHE A 223 57.08 18.38 20.52
CA PHE A 223 57.84 19.05 21.56
C PHE A 223 58.73 20.12 20.95
N SER A 224 58.88 21.24 21.65
CA SER A 224 59.79 22.31 21.29
C SER A 224 60.47 22.87 22.53
N PHE A 225 61.70 23.33 22.39
CA PHE A 225 62.42 23.98 23.46
C PHE A 225 63.23 25.17 22.96
N THR A 226 63.46 26.12 23.86
CA THR A 226 64.53 27.12 23.80
C THR A 226 65.41 26.96 25.03
N ALA A 227 66.69 27.19 24.85
CA ALA A 227 67.69 27.17 25.91
C ALA A 227 68.64 28.33 25.67
N ALA A 228 68.89 29.12 26.71
CA ALA A 228 69.76 30.29 26.61
C ALA A 228 70.96 30.19 27.53
N ASP A 229 72.01 30.93 27.21
CA ASP A 229 73.18 31.17 28.05
C ASP A 229 73.56 32.65 27.89
N TYR A 230 74.28 33.17 28.88
CA TYR A 230 74.69 34.56 28.92
C TYR A 230 76.21 34.76 28.97
N LEU A 231 77.01 33.79 29.46
CA LEU A 231 78.48 33.92 29.45
C LEU A 231 79.09 33.05 28.35
N LYS A 232 80.39 33.24 28.14
CA LYS A 232 81.15 32.39 27.22
C LYS A 232 81.19 30.95 27.71
N GLY A 233 81.02 29.99 26.80
CA GLY A 233 81.10 28.57 27.13
C GLY A 233 80.19 27.67 26.28
N TYR A 234 80.27 26.37 26.56
CA TYR A 234 79.39 25.38 25.96
C TYR A 234 78.01 25.42 26.60
N MET A 235 76.99 25.44 25.74
CA MET A 235 75.59 25.32 26.11
C MET A 235 74.90 24.29 25.23
N GLY A 236 73.85 23.68 25.75
CA GLY A 236 73.22 22.56 25.09
C GLY A 236 72.39 21.74 26.03
N LEU A 237 71.64 20.82 25.45
CA LEU A 237 70.78 19.92 26.19
C LEU A 237 70.51 18.63 25.40
N TYR A 238 70.24 17.56 26.14
CA TYR A 238 69.64 16.37 25.59
C TYR A 238 68.13 16.42 25.75
N LEU A 239 67.41 15.94 24.76
CA LEU A 239 66.02 15.53 24.91
C LEU A 239 65.99 14.01 24.99
N HIS A 240 65.47 13.51 26.10
CA HIS A 240 65.30 12.08 26.34
C HIS A 240 63.87 11.67 26.07
N ARG A 241 63.72 10.51 25.43
CA ARG A 241 62.52 9.68 25.52
C ARG A 241 62.82 8.52 26.44
N ASN A 242 62.09 8.42 27.55
CA ASN A 242 62.40 7.50 28.63
C ASN A 242 63.86 7.69 29.08
N SER A 243 64.64 6.61 29.13
CA SER A 243 66.07 6.68 29.48
C SER A 243 66.98 6.97 28.29
N GLN A 244 66.47 7.05 27.05
CA GLN A 244 67.31 7.18 25.85
C GLN A 244 67.38 8.63 25.35
N PRO A 245 68.59 9.20 25.15
CA PRO A 245 68.75 10.48 24.48
C PRO A 245 68.45 10.32 23.00
N ILE A 246 67.55 11.15 22.47
CA ILE A 246 67.09 11.07 21.07
C ILE A 246 67.39 12.35 20.27
N LEU A 247 67.72 13.44 20.96
CA LEU A 247 68.22 14.66 20.35
C LEU A 247 69.27 15.28 21.26
N PHE A 248 70.33 15.79 20.67
CA PHE A 248 71.31 16.64 21.33
C PHE A 248 71.38 18.00 20.63
N SER A 249 71.16 19.08 21.38
CA SER A 249 71.36 20.44 20.90
C SER A 249 72.65 20.97 21.50
N LEU A 250 73.59 21.39 20.65
CA LEU A 250 74.90 21.90 21.04
C LEU A 250 75.12 23.29 20.46
N ASN A 251 75.62 24.20 21.27
CA ASN A 251 76.07 25.52 20.85
C ASN A 251 77.29 25.95 21.70
N LEU A 252 78.16 26.77 21.12
CA LEU A 252 79.29 27.41 21.79
C LEU A 252 79.07 28.92 21.76
N ASN A 253 78.84 29.52 22.93
CA ASN A 253 78.78 30.96 23.09
C ASN A 253 80.22 31.52 23.16
N ASP A 254 80.81 31.88 22.03
CA ASP A 254 82.21 32.34 21.95
C ASP A 254 82.37 33.86 22.20
N HIS A 255 81.31 34.62 21.93
CA HIS A 255 81.25 36.08 22.06
C HIS A 255 80.82 36.53 23.47
N GLY A 256 80.08 35.70 24.21
CA GLY A 256 79.42 36.09 25.46
C GLY A 256 78.17 36.94 25.19
N GLY A 257 77.37 37.20 26.22
CA GLY A 257 76.03 37.76 26.06
C GLY A 257 75.01 36.67 25.72
N TYR A 258 73.78 37.07 25.38
CA TYR A 258 72.69 36.12 25.13
C TYR A 258 72.94 35.29 23.87
N ALA A 259 73.09 33.98 24.05
CA ALA A 259 73.02 32.98 23.00
C ALA A 259 71.80 32.10 23.24
N THR A 260 71.14 31.65 22.17
CA THR A 260 69.97 30.78 22.25
C THR A 260 70.15 29.57 21.34
N ALA A 261 69.85 28.39 21.86
CA ALA A 261 69.62 27.18 21.11
C ALA A 261 68.13 26.85 21.14
N ALA A 262 67.59 26.40 20.01
CA ALA A 262 66.20 26.00 19.91
C ALA A 262 66.08 24.71 19.10
N GLY A 263 65.04 23.94 19.38
CA GLY A 263 64.77 22.71 18.66
C GLY A 263 63.34 22.24 18.87
N GLY A 264 62.94 21.26 18.08
CA GLY A 264 61.66 20.60 18.24
C GLY A 264 61.58 19.34 17.39
N LEU A 265 60.70 18.43 17.80
CA LEU A 265 60.46 17.17 17.09
C LEU A 265 59.06 16.62 17.38
N ALA A 266 58.56 15.80 16.47
CA ALA A 266 57.38 14.99 16.67
C ALA A 266 57.75 13.57 17.12
N LEU A 267 57.04 13.04 18.12
CA LEU A 267 57.28 11.73 18.71
C LEU A 267 55.99 10.96 18.87
N GLU A 268 55.95 9.72 18.36
CA GLU A 268 54.93 8.76 18.76
C GLU A 268 55.27 8.21 20.14
N LEU A 269 54.39 8.46 21.10
CA LEU A 269 54.55 8.03 22.49
C LEU A 269 53.46 7.04 22.86
N GLN A 270 53.82 6.04 23.65
CA GLN A 270 52.89 5.15 24.32
C GLN A 270 52.43 5.77 25.64
N ARG A 271 51.29 5.31 26.18
CA ARG A 271 50.85 5.73 27.52
C ARG A 271 51.94 5.38 28.54
N GLY A 272 52.37 6.38 29.32
CA GLY A 272 53.43 6.24 30.33
C GLY A 272 54.84 6.50 29.81
N ASP A 273 55.05 6.67 28.50
CA ASP A 273 56.34 7.16 27.99
C ASP A 273 56.62 8.55 28.55
N THR A 274 57.89 8.80 28.88
CA THR A 274 58.34 10.06 29.48
C THR A 274 59.23 10.83 28.52
N VAL A 275 59.13 12.17 28.57
CA VAL A 275 60.01 13.08 27.83
C VAL A 275 60.57 14.12 28.80
N ARG A 276 61.88 14.31 28.78
CA ARG A 276 62.57 15.29 29.64
C ARG A 276 63.72 15.95 28.88
N LEU A 277 64.09 17.15 29.32
CA LEU A 277 65.33 17.79 28.92
C LEU A 277 66.38 17.61 30.03
N SER A 278 67.62 17.40 29.66
CA SER A 278 68.74 17.33 30.60
C SER A 278 69.92 18.16 30.13
N LEU A 279 70.65 18.71 31.10
CA LEU A 279 71.85 19.50 30.90
C LEU A 279 73.05 18.56 31.03
N PRO A 280 73.93 18.45 30.02
CA PRO A 280 75.14 17.65 30.11
C PRO A 280 76.09 18.15 31.20
N ALA A 281 76.95 17.25 31.71
CA ALA A 281 78.03 17.62 32.62
C ALA A 281 78.90 18.74 32.03
N SER A 282 79.30 19.71 32.85
CA SER A 282 80.10 20.89 32.46
C SER A 282 79.41 21.92 31.55
N TYR A 283 78.14 21.73 31.16
CA TYR A 283 77.37 22.69 30.36
C TYR A 283 76.58 23.63 31.26
N ARG A 284 76.24 24.82 30.75
CA ARG A 284 75.48 25.82 31.50
C ARG A 284 74.34 26.41 30.67
N LEU A 285 73.26 26.76 31.35
CA LEU A 285 72.18 27.60 30.84
C LEU A 285 71.96 28.82 31.73
N TYR A 286 71.18 29.78 31.24
CA TYR A 286 70.74 30.96 31.94
C TYR A 286 69.23 31.13 31.75
N ASP A 287 68.54 31.46 32.84
CA ASP A 287 67.16 31.90 32.79
C ASP A 287 66.84 32.89 33.92
N ASP A 288 65.93 33.83 33.64
CA ASP A 288 65.41 34.77 34.62
C ASP A 288 63.93 35.08 34.36
N SER A 289 63.40 36.12 35.00
CA SER A 289 61.99 36.51 34.90
C SER A 289 61.50 36.80 33.47
N ARG A 290 62.41 36.91 32.49
CA ARG A 290 62.10 37.10 31.07
C ARG A 290 61.87 35.81 30.28
N ASN A 291 62.06 34.63 30.88
CA ASN A 291 61.84 33.31 30.26
C ASN A 291 62.61 33.10 28.94
N PHE A 292 63.93 33.03 29.02
CA PHE A 292 64.77 32.71 27.87
C PHE A 292 64.75 31.21 27.52
N SER A 293 64.63 30.36 28.54
CA SER A 293 64.60 28.91 28.38
C SER A 293 63.20 28.37 28.63
N ILE A 294 62.55 27.85 27.58
CA ILE A 294 61.17 27.35 27.61
C ILE A 294 61.15 25.92 27.08
N PHE A 295 60.38 25.05 27.72
CA PHE A 295 60.06 23.72 27.21
C PHE A 295 58.54 23.61 27.03
N SER A 296 58.11 23.23 25.83
CA SER A 296 56.69 23.10 25.50
C SER A 296 56.43 21.80 24.74
N GLY A 297 55.22 21.29 24.85
CA GLY A 297 54.77 20.19 24.03
C GLY A 297 53.26 19.99 24.09
N PHE A 298 52.71 19.36 23.06
CA PHE A 298 51.28 19.12 22.94
C PHE A 298 50.99 17.86 22.12
N LEU A 299 49.82 17.25 22.37
CA LEU A 299 49.29 16.16 21.58
C LEU A 299 48.77 16.71 20.24
N LEU A 300 49.25 16.15 19.12
CA LEU A 300 48.69 16.43 17.80
C LEU A 300 47.39 15.64 17.60
N PHE A 301 47.45 14.32 17.80
CA PHE A 301 46.27 13.46 17.75
C PHE A 301 46.55 12.11 18.45
N PRO A 302 45.53 11.51 19.11
CA PRO A 302 45.58 10.14 19.59
C PRO A 302 45.79 9.13 18.45
N LEU A 303 46.41 7.98 18.74
CA LEU A 303 46.68 6.89 17.78
C LEU A 303 46.15 5.54 18.24
#